data_AF-A0AAU3Q9E7-F1
#
_entry.id   AF-A0AAU3Q9E7-F1
#
_cell.length_a   1.000
_cell.length_b   1.000
_cell.length_c   1.000
_cell.angle_alpha   90.00
_cell.angle_beta   90.00
_cell.angle_gamma   90.00
#
_symmetry.space_group_name_H-M   'P 1'
#
loop_
_entity.id
_entity.type
_entity.pdbx_description
1 polymer ?
#
loop_
_entity_poly.entity_id
_entity_poly.type
_entity_poly.pdbx_seq_one_letter_code
_entity_poly.pdbx_strand_id
1 'polypeptide(L)'
;MRVNHTYGRGGALAYLAAYDVHQARVFGRTEPRTGIEPFMNLVTQVMSVEPYASAKRVFWIVDNGSSHRGTKAADRLAAAFPNAVMVHTPVHASWLNQVEIYFSVVQRKVVSLNDFTDLAQVGDRLRAFEDRYNATAQPFQWKFATSDLDELLARLDRHTADQQEESSFCLAA
;
A
#
# COMPACT_ATOMS: atom_id res chain seq x y z
N MET A 1 4.82 -16.99 17.58
CA MET A 1 4.67 -18.01 16.51
C MET A 1 5.03 -19.36 17.12
N ARG A 2 4.06 -20.27 17.33
CA ARG A 2 4.37 -21.65 17.73
C ARG A 2 4.73 -22.41 16.46
N VAL A 3 6.01 -22.75 16.30
CA VAL A 3 6.50 -23.55 15.18
C VAL A 3 6.42 -25.01 15.60
N ASN A 4 5.47 -25.76 15.04
CA ASN A 4 5.43 -27.21 15.21
C ASN A 4 6.57 -27.84 14.40
N HIS A 5 7.12 -28.96 14.87
CA HIS A 5 8.27 -29.64 14.24
C HIS A 5 8.01 -30.16 12.81
N THR A 6 6.76 -30.09 12.33
CA THR A 6 6.33 -30.43 10.97
C THR A 6 6.24 -29.23 10.02
N TYR A 7 6.61 -28.02 10.46
CA TYR A 7 6.57 -26.83 9.61
C TYR A 7 7.71 -26.81 8.58
N GLY A 8 7.39 -27.06 7.31
CA GLY A 8 8.26 -26.79 6.16
C GLY A 8 7.94 -25.43 5.53
N ARG A 9 8.95 -24.63 5.16
CA ARG A 9 8.73 -23.38 4.41
C ARG A 9 8.36 -23.71 2.95
N GLY A 10 7.10 -23.48 2.57
CA GLY A 10 6.56 -23.72 1.22
C GLY A 10 6.75 -22.59 0.21
N GLY A 11 7.62 -21.60 0.50
CA GLY A 11 7.82 -20.40 -0.32
C GLY A 11 7.10 -19.16 0.25
N ALA A 12 6.97 -18.12 -0.58
CA ALA A 12 6.29 -16.87 -0.22
C ALA A 12 5.46 -16.35 -1.40
N LEU A 13 4.31 -15.76 -1.09
CA LEU A 13 3.42 -15.11 -2.05
C LEU A 13 3.38 -13.60 -1.74
N ALA A 14 3.50 -12.77 -2.76
CA ALA A 14 3.34 -11.33 -2.62
C ALA A 14 1.87 -10.97 -2.85
N TYR A 15 1.21 -10.44 -1.83
CA TYR A 15 -0.14 -9.90 -1.95
C TYR A 15 -0.06 -8.38 -2.08
N LEU A 16 -0.47 -7.85 -3.23
CA LEU A 16 -0.61 -6.43 -3.49
C LEU A 16 -2.10 -6.08 -3.42
N ALA A 17 -2.42 -4.89 -2.90
CA ALA A 17 -3.78 -4.41 -2.88
C ALA A 17 -3.84 -2.89 -3.11
N ALA A 18 -4.92 -2.45 -3.75
CA ALA A 18 -5.33 -1.06 -3.80
C ALA A 18 -6.68 -0.94 -3.05
N TYR A 19 -6.88 0.19 -2.36
CA TYR A 19 -8.11 0.45 -1.61
C TYR A 19 -8.68 1.80 -2.04
N ASP A 20 -9.90 1.79 -2.56
CA ASP A 20 -10.69 2.99 -2.81
C ASP A 20 -11.26 3.51 -1.49
N VAL A 21 -10.72 4.63 -1.03
CA VAL A 21 -11.08 5.27 0.24
C VAL A 21 -12.51 5.81 0.27
N HIS A 22 -13.12 6.06 -0.88
CA HIS A 22 -14.48 6.58 -0.98
C HIS A 22 -15.52 5.47 -1.10
N GLN A 23 -15.22 4.42 -1.87
CA GLN A 23 -16.13 3.30 -2.10
C GLN A 23 -15.93 2.14 -1.13
N ALA A 24 -14.88 2.18 -0.31
CA ALA A 24 -14.44 1.07 0.53
C ALA A 24 -14.21 -0.23 -0.25
N ARG A 25 -13.65 -0.11 -1.45
CA ARG A 25 -13.45 -1.22 -2.37
C ARG A 25 -11.97 -1.58 -2.44
N VAL A 26 -11.67 -2.86 -2.25
CA VAL A 26 -10.35 -3.44 -2.42
C VAL A 26 -10.22 -4.05 -3.80
N PHE A 27 -9.05 -3.88 -4.41
CA PHE A 27 -8.57 -4.66 -5.53
C PHE A 27 -7.32 -5.39 -5.07
N GLY A 28 -7.39 -6.70 -4.91
CA GLY A 28 -6.28 -7.54 -4.51
C GLY A 28 -5.66 -8.27 -5.68
N ARG A 29 -4.37 -8.59 -5.54
CA ARG A 29 -3.64 -9.39 -6.50
C ARG A 29 -2.51 -10.16 -5.81
N THR A 30 -2.48 -11.47 -6.05
CA THR A 30 -1.38 -12.33 -5.61
C THR A 30 -0.37 -12.52 -6.74
N GLU A 31 0.89 -12.29 -6.45
CA GLU A 31 2.01 -12.37 -7.39
C GLU A 31 3.15 -13.22 -6.78
N PRO A 32 3.97 -13.91 -7.58
CA PRO A 32 5.08 -14.71 -7.06
C PRO A 32 6.15 -13.87 -6.33
N ARG A 33 6.25 -12.58 -6.65
CA ARG A 33 7.23 -11.64 -6.08
C ARG A 33 6.71 -10.21 -6.09
N THR A 34 7.31 -9.35 -5.29
CA THR A 34 7.09 -7.90 -5.37
C THR A 34 7.89 -7.30 -6.53
N GLY A 35 7.50 -6.11 -7.01
CA GLY A 35 8.26 -5.41 -8.03
C GLY A 35 7.44 -4.38 -8.82
N ILE A 36 8.13 -3.71 -9.73
CA ILE A 36 7.57 -2.71 -10.66
C ILE A 36 6.45 -3.31 -11.51
N GLU A 37 6.68 -4.47 -12.10
CA GLU A 37 5.72 -5.17 -12.97
C GLU A 37 4.48 -5.63 -12.19
N PRO A 38 4.59 -6.39 -11.08
CA PRO A 38 3.46 -6.69 -10.19
C PRO A 38 2.63 -5.47 -9.78
N PHE A 39 3.30 -4.36 -9.48
CA PHE A 39 2.62 -3.10 -9.14
C PHE A 39 1.84 -2.53 -10.34
N MET A 40 2.42 -2.50 -11.54
CA MET A 40 1.69 -2.05 -12.74
C MET A 40 0.54 -2.97 -13.14
N ASN A 41 0.64 -4.27 -12.86
CA ASN A 41 -0.46 -5.21 -13.06
C ASN A 41 -1.66 -4.85 -12.16
N LEU A 42 -1.40 -4.52 -10.89
CA LEU A 42 -2.44 -4.03 -9.97
C LEU A 42 -3.01 -2.69 -10.44
N VAL A 43 -2.17 -1.75 -10.87
CA VAL A 43 -2.63 -0.47 -11.44
C VAL A 43 -3.55 -0.71 -12.63
N THR A 44 -3.16 -1.59 -13.55
CA THR A 44 -3.95 -1.92 -14.73
C THR A 44 -5.29 -2.54 -14.35
N GLN A 45 -5.30 -3.45 -13.37
CA GLN A 45 -6.53 -4.06 -12.84
C GLN A 45 -7.52 -3.03 -12.31
N VAL A 46 -7.05 -1.98 -11.64
CA VAL A 46 -7.90 -0.89 -11.12
C VAL A 46 -8.31 0.07 -12.22
N MET A 47 -7.33 0.61 -12.96
CA MET A 47 -7.52 1.68 -13.94
C MET A 47 -8.30 1.25 -15.18
N SER A 48 -8.46 -0.05 -15.43
CA SER A 48 -9.26 -0.58 -16.54
C SER A 48 -10.75 -0.76 -16.21
N VAL A 49 -11.19 -0.40 -15.01
CA VAL A 49 -12.56 -0.59 -14.52
C VAL A 49 -13.18 0.76 -14.20
N GLU A 50 -14.49 0.92 -14.44
CA GLU A 50 -15.22 2.12 -14.03
C GLU A 50 -15.41 2.18 -12.50
N PRO A 51 -15.37 3.38 -11.89
CA PRO A 51 -15.31 4.70 -12.55
C PRO A 51 -13.88 5.18 -12.89
N TYR A 52 -12.83 4.41 -12.57
CA TYR A 52 -11.43 4.85 -12.69
C TYR A 52 -10.99 5.05 -14.14
N ALA A 53 -11.50 4.22 -15.05
CA ALA A 53 -11.20 4.29 -16.47
C ALA A 53 -11.65 5.63 -17.08
N SER A 54 -12.85 6.11 -16.72
CA SER A 54 -13.40 7.38 -17.24
C SER A 54 -13.15 8.61 -16.36
N ALA A 55 -12.68 8.43 -15.13
CA ALA A 55 -12.48 9.52 -14.19
C ALA A 55 -11.51 10.58 -14.72
N LYS A 56 -11.83 11.86 -14.51
CA LYS A 56 -10.96 12.99 -14.89
C LYS A 56 -9.56 12.86 -14.28
N ARG A 57 -9.49 12.44 -13.02
CA ARG A 57 -8.25 12.15 -12.29
C ARG A 57 -8.47 11.04 -11.28
N VAL A 58 -7.50 10.15 -11.14
CA VAL A 58 -7.43 9.11 -10.11
C VAL A 58 -6.15 9.31 -9.33
N PHE A 59 -6.25 9.67 -8.05
CA PHE A 59 -5.09 9.86 -7.19
C PHE A 59 -4.64 8.52 -6.59
N TRP A 60 -3.41 8.12 -6.91
CA TRP A 60 -2.75 6.94 -6.36
C TRP A 60 -1.88 7.36 -5.17
N ILE A 61 -2.43 7.25 -3.97
CA ILE A 61 -1.69 7.49 -2.74
C ILE A 61 -0.84 6.25 -2.44
N VAL A 62 0.48 6.42 -2.38
CA VAL A 62 1.44 5.32 -2.20
C VAL A 62 2.47 5.64 -1.13
N ASP A 63 3.03 4.61 -0.51
CA ASP A 63 4.19 4.80 0.38
C ASP A 63 5.49 4.94 -0.45
N ASN A 64 6.64 4.89 0.21
CA ASN A 64 7.95 5.01 -0.45
C ASN A 64 8.57 3.63 -0.79
N GLY A 65 7.74 2.62 -1.01
CA GLY A 65 8.12 1.27 -1.39
C GLY A 65 8.89 1.21 -2.71
N SER A 66 9.81 0.25 -2.84
CA SER A 66 10.75 0.19 -3.98
C SER A 66 10.07 0.04 -5.35
N SER A 67 8.88 -0.56 -5.42
CA SER A 67 8.15 -0.77 -6.68
C SER A 67 7.52 0.49 -7.25
N HIS A 68 7.39 1.55 -6.45
CA HIS A 68 6.70 2.79 -6.82
C HIS A 68 7.38 4.03 -6.22
N ARG A 69 8.69 3.98 -6.01
CA ARG A 69 9.46 5.08 -5.41
C ARG A 69 9.77 6.20 -6.40
N GLY A 70 9.52 7.43 -5.96
CA GLY A 70 10.04 8.66 -6.59
C GLY A 70 9.44 8.97 -7.95
N THR A 71 10.02 9.98 -8.61
CA THR A 71 9.51 10.55 -9.87
C THR A 71 9.39 9.53 -10.99
N LYS A 72 10.37 8.62 -11.13
CA LYS A 72 10.33 7.54 -12.14
C LYS A 72 9.07 6.67 -12.05
N ALA A 73 8.55 6.45 -10.85
CA ALA A 73 7.31 5.70 -10.66
C ALA A 73 6.09 6.51 -11.08
N ALA A 74 6.06 7.80 -10.76
CA ALA A 74 5.00 8.72 -11.17
C ALA A 74 4.97 8.88 -12.71
N ASP A 75 6.12 9.08 -13.35
CA ASP A 75 6.23 9.22 -14.81
C ASP A 75 5.74 7.95 -15.53
N ARG A 76 6.15 6.78 -15.04
CA ARG A 76 5.69 5.49 -15.56
C ARG A 76 4.18 5.31 -15.42
N LEU A 77 3.60 5.72 -14.28
CA LEU A 77 2.17 5.65 -14.05
C LEU A 77 1.42 6.58 -15.02
N ALA A 78 1.84 7.83 -15.14
CA ALA A 78 1.23 8.83 -16.01
C ALA A 78 1.35 8.46 -17.50
N ALA A 79 2.46 7.84 -17.90
CA ALA A 79 2.65 7.35 -19.27
C ALA A 79 1.68 6.20 -19.61
N ALA A 80 1.38 5.32 -18.65
CA ALA A 80 0.44 4.21 -18.84
C ALA A 80 -1.03 4.66 -18.74
N PHE A 81 -1.32 5.57 -17.81
CA PHE A 81 -2.66 6.06 -17.52
C PHE A 81 -2.62 7.58 -17.32
N PRO A 82 -2.91 8.40 -18.36
CA PRO A 82 -2.75 9.85 -18.29
C PRO A 82 -3.62 10.56 -17.23
N ASN A 83 -4.69 9.91 -16.77
CA ASN A 83 -5.55 10.42 -15.69
C ASN A 83 -5.09 9.97 -14.29
N ALA A 84 -4.07 9.12 -14.17
CA ALA A 84 -3.55 8.66 -12.88
C ALA A 84 -2.47 9.60 -12.35
N VAL A 85 -2.63 10.06 -11.11
CA VAL A 85 -1.70 10.98 -10.43
C VAL A 85 -1.13 10.30 -9.19
N MET A 86 0.17 10.00 -9.20
CA MET A 86 0.85 9.42 -8.04
C MET A 86 1.11 10.49 -6.98
N VAL A 87 0.80 10.17 -5.72
CA VAL A 87 1.10 11.00 -4.55
C VAL A 87 1.79 10.13 -3.50
N HIS A 88 3.03 10.44 -3.19
CA HIS A 88 3.77 9.75 -2.14
C HIS A 88 3.41 10.30 -0.77
N THR A 89 3.21 9.42 0.21
CA THR A 89 3.16 9.85 1.61
C THR A 89 4.52 10.44 2.02
N PRO A 90 4.55 11.33 3.03
CA PRO A 90 5.81 11.74 3.65
C PRO A 90 6.66 10.54 4.08
N VAL A 91 7.98 10.74 4.13
CA VAL A 91 8.92 9.71 4.60
C VAL A 91 8.55 9.31 6.03
N HIS A 92 8.58 8.01 6.33
CA HIS A 92 8.16 7.43 7.61
C HIS A 92 6.68 7.63 7.98
N ALA A 93 5.84 8.08 7.04
CA ALA A 93 4.39 8.26 7.23
C ALA A 93 3.55 7.28 6.40
N SER A 94 4.03 6.04 6.21
CA SER A 94 3.31 5.02 5.44
C SER A 94 1.94 4.69 6.04
N TRP A 95 1.79 4.87 7.37
CA TRP A 95 0.53 4.74 8.11
C TRP A 95 -0.60 5.66 7.63
N LEU A 96 -0.29 6.73 6.86
CA LEU A 96 -1.30 7.56 6.20
C LEU A 96 -1.97 6.86 5.01
N ASN A 97 -1.33 5.84 4.46
CA ASN A 97 -1.88 5.03 3.39
C ASN A 97 -2.92 4.06 3.97
N GLN A 98 -4.21 4.36 3.77
CA GLN A 98 -5.32 3.60 4.38
C GLN A 98 -5.36 2.11 3.97
N VAL A 99 -4.71 1.72 2.87
CA VAL A 99 -4.58 0.29 2.51
C VAL A 99 -3.81 -0.50 3.59
N GLU A 100 -2.93 0.14 4.37
CA GLU A 100 -2.24 -0.51 5.49
C GLU A 100 -3.19 -0.96 6.61
N ILE A 101 -4.32 -0.26 6.77
CA ILE A 101 -5.39 -0.67 7.70
C ILE A 101 -6.01 -1.97 7.18
N TYR A 102 -6.29 -2.05 5.88
CA TYR A 102 -6.80 -3.28 5.25
C TYR A 102 -5.79 -4.43 5.39
N PHE A 103 -4.50 -4.21 5.15
CA PHE A 103 -3.48 -5.24 5.38
C PHE A 103 -3.44 -5.70 6.84
N SER A 104 -3.63 -4.81 7.80
CA SER A 104 -3.75 -5.17 9.21
C SER A 104 -4.98 -6.06 9.48
N VAL A 105 -6.09 -5.86 8.75
CA VAL A 105 -7.28 -6.73 8.82
C VAL A 105 -6.98 -8.10 8.20
N VAL A 106 -6.38 -8.14 7.02
CA VAL A 106 -5.97 -9.38 6.34
C VAL A 106 -5.03 -10.19 7.23
N GLN A 107 -4.02 -9.55 7.81
CA GLN A 107 -3.08 -10.21 8.72
C GLN A 107 -3.82 -10.92 9.86
N ARG A 108 -4.75 -10.23 10.53
CA ARG A 108 -5.50 -10.77 11.68
C ARG A 108 -6.52 -11.83 11.30
N LYS A 109 -7.24 -11.66 10.18
CA LYS A 109 -8.39 -12.50 9.81
C LYS A 109 -8.07 -13.64 8.85
N VAL A 110 -6.97 -13.53 8.11
CA VAL A 110 -6.57 -14.50 7.08
C VAL A 110 -5.26 -15.17 7.46
N VAL A 111 -4.20 -14.39 7.64
CA VAL A 111 -2.84 -14.92 7.72
C VAL A 111 -2.51 -15.51 9.09
N SER A 112 -2.99 -14.91 10.18
CA SER A 112 -2.66 -15.33 11.55
C SER A 112 -3.11 -16.74 11.93
N LEU A 113 -4.09 -17.34 11.22
CA LEU A 113 -4.48 -18.74 11.42
C LEU A 113 -3.38 -19.70 10.94
N ASN A 114 -2.68 -19.34 9.86
CA ASN A 114 -1.50 -20.01 9.31
C ASN A 114 -1.61 -21.55 9.20
N ASP A 115 -2.79 -22.05 8.83
CA ASP A 115 -3.13 -23.46 8.66
C ASP A 115 -3.07 -23.91 7.19
N PHE A 116 -2.28 -23.19 6.38
CA PHE A 116 -2.16 -23.43 4.95
C PHE A 116 -1.26 -24.63 4.62
N THR A 117 -1.67 -25.38 3.60
CA THR A 117 -0.96 -26.55 3.08
C THR A 117 -0.05 -26.23 1.90
N ASP A 118 -0.39 -25.20 1.11
CA ASP A 118 0.41 -24.67 0.02
C ASP A 118 0.11 -23.18 -0.25
N LEU A 119 0.83 -22.58 -1.20
CA LEU A 119 0.65 -21.16 -1.58
C LEU A 119 -0.63 -20.91 -2.38
N ALA A 120 -1.18 -21.90 -3.08
CA ALA A 120 -2.42 -21.74 -3.82
C ALA A 120 -3.58 -21.53 -2.85
N GLN A 121 -3.61 -22.30 -1.75
CA GLN A 121 -4.59 -22.14 -0.68
C GLN A 121 -4.53 -20.76 -0.02
N VAL A 122 -3.33 -20.19 0.14
CA VAL A 122 -3.16 -18.81 0.63
C VAL A 122 -3.81 -17.82 -0.34
N GLY A 123 -3.53 -17.96 -1.64
CA GLY A 123 -4.10 -17.09 -2.67
C GLY A 123 -5.63 -17.17 -2.75
N ASP A 124 -6.18 -18.37 -2.74
CA ASP A 124 -7.63 -18.59 -2.76
C ASP A 124 -8.31 -18.01 -1.50
N ARG A 125 -7.68 -18.15 -0.33
CA ARG A 125 -8.19 -17.59 0.91
C ARG A 125 -8.17 -16.07 0.90
N LEU A 126 -7.11 -15.45 0.36
CA LEU A 126 -7.01 -14.00 0.20
C LEU A 126 -8.10 -13.48 -0.74
N ARG A 127 -8.30 -14.13 -1.89
CA ARG A 127 -9.35 -13.78 -2.86
C ARG A 127 -10.74 -13.91 -2.25
N ALA A 128 -11.05 -15.03 -1.61
CA ALA A 128 -12.34 -15.24 -0.96
C ALA A 128 -12.58 -14.25 0.20
N PHE A 129 -11.52 -13.80 0.88
CA PHE A 129 -11.62 -12.76 1.89
C PHE A 129 -11.87 -11.38 1.26
N GLU A 130 -11.19 -11.02 0.17
CA GLU A 130 -11.43 -9.80 -0.60
C GLU A 130 -12.89 -9.70 -1.05
N ASP A 131 -13.43 -10.76 -1.67
CA ASP A 131 -14.82 -10.79 -2.12
C ASP A 131 -15.81 -10.53 -0.97
N ARG A 132 -15.57 -11.17 0.18
CA ARG A 132 -16.40 -11.00 1.38
C ARG A 132 -16.25 -9.61 2.01
N TYR A 133 -15.03 -9.09 2.02
CA TYR A 133 -14.74 -7.74 2.52
C TYR A 133 -15.49 -6.73 1.67
N ASN A 134 -15.31 -6.76 0.35
CA ASN A 134 -15.97 -5.85 -0.59
C ASN A 134 -17.51 -5.91 -0.53
N ALA A 135 -18.11 -7.06 -0.23
CA ALA A 135 -19.56 -7.19 -0.10
C ALA A 135 -20.16 -6.44 1.10
N THR A 136 -19.36 -6.13 2.12
CA THR A 136 -19.85 -5.56 3.40
C THR A 136 -19.06 -4.35 3.88
N ALA A 137 -17.99 -3.98 3.16
CA ALA A 137 -17.11 -2.91 3.54
C ALA A 137 -17.85 -1.56 3.58
N GLN A 138 -17.39 -0.73 4.51
CA GLN A 138 -17.77 0.67 4.63
C GLN A 138 -16.48 1.47 4.77
N PRO A 139 -16.44 2.72 4.29
CA PRO A 139 -15.25 3.54 4.42
C PRO A 139 -14.78 3.61 5.87
N PHE A 140 -13.47 3.60 6.09
CA PHE A 140 -12.93 3.77 7.42
C PHE A 140 -13.39 5.12 7.99
N GLN A 141 -13.73 5.15 9.27
CA GLN A 141 -13.94 6.40 10.00
C GLN A 141 -12.59 7.09 10.21
N TRP A 142 -12.10 7.70 9.14
CA TRP A 142 -10.81 8.35 9.07
C TRP A 142 -10.85 9.66 9.85
N LYS A 143 -9.93 9.81 10.81
CA LYS A 143 -9.89 10.97 11.72
C LYS A 143 -8.78 11.97 11.38
N PHE A 144 -7.83 11.58 10.53
CA PHE A 144 -6.70 12.41 10.17
C PHE A 144 -7.11 13.41 9.08
N ALA A 145 -7.19 14.67 9.46
CA ALA A 145 -7.62 15.78 8.62
C ALA A 145 -6.43 16.45 7.92
N THR A 146 -6.74 17.40 7.03
CA THR A 146 -5.72 18.21 6.35
C THR A 146 -4.90 19.05 7.33
N SER A 147 -5.51 19.57 8.39
CA SER A 147 -4.79 20.30 9.45
C SER A 147 -3.73 19.43 10.14
N ASP A 148 -4.05 18.15 10.38
CA ASP A 148 -3.11 17.22 10.98
C ASP A 148 -1.92 16.92 10.03
N LEU A 149 -2.18 16.93 8.72
CA LEU A 149 -1.13 16.83 7.70
C LEU A 149 -0.21 18.05 7.73
N ASP A 150 -0.78 19.25 7.78
CA ASP A 150 0.00 20.50 7.84
C ASP A 150 0.90 20.53 9.09
N GLU A 151 0.35 20.13 10.25
CA GLU A 151 1.13 20.01 11.49
C GLU A 151 2.24 18.95 11.38
N LEU A 152 1.95 17.81 10.75
CA LEU A 152 2.92 16.74 10.52
C LEU A 152 4.07 17.22 9.63
N LEU A 153 3.75 17.88 8.51
CA LEU A 153 4.74 18.41 7.57
C LEU A 153 5.62 19.46 8.26
N ALA A 154 5.02 20.41 8.97
CA ALA A 154 5.76 21.40 9.73
C ALA A 154 6.71 20.76 10.77
N ARG A 155 6.32 19.63 11.38
CA ARG A 155 7.18 18.89 12.31
C ARG A 155 8.35 18.18 11.60
N LEU A 156 8.12 17.61 10.41
CA LEU A 156 9.17 16.97 9.62
C LEU A 156 10.20 17.98 9.11
N ASP A 157 9.75 19.17 8.71
CA ASP A 157 10.64 20.25 8.28
C ASP A 157 11.58 20.69 9.41
N ARG A 158 11.06 20.84 10.64
CA ARG A 158 11.88 21.16 11.82
C ARG A 158 12.95 20.09 12.10
N HIS A 159 12.58 18.81 12.08
CA HIS A 159 13.55 17.72 12.30
C HIS A 159 14.63 17.65 11.21
N THR A 160 14.27 17.96 9.97
CA THR A 160 15.24 17.96 8.86
C THR A 160 16.26 19.08 9.01
N ALA A 161 15.82 20.26 9.46
CA ALA A 161 16.71 21.38 9.77
C ALA A 161 17.67 21.05 10.92
N ASP A 162 17.16 20.51 12.03
CA ASP A 162 17.98 20.13 13.20
C ASP A 162 19.07 19.11 12.82
N GLN A 163 18.73 18.08 12.01
CA GLN A 163 19.72 17.08 11.57
C GLN A 163 20.77 17.65 10.61
N GLN A 164 20.42 18.65 9.79
CA GLN A 164 21.38 19.33 8.92
C GLN A 164 22.34 20.21 9.74
N GLU A 165 21.86 20.88 10.77
CA GLU A 165 22.69 21.66 11.70
C GLU A 165 23.66 20.77 12.48
N GLU A 166 23.19 19.66 13.06
CA GLU A 166 24.03 18.69 13.78
C GLU A 166 25.09 18.04 12.87
N SER A 167 24.69 17.63 11.65
CA SER A 167 25.62 17.04 10.67
C SER A 167 26.67 18.04 10.20
N SER A 168 26.29 19.30 10.01
CA SER A 168 27.21 20.37 9.63
C SER A 168 28.19 20.71 10.75
N PHE A 169 27.77 20.61 12.02
CA PHE A 169 28.64 20.80 13.18
C PHE A 169 29.65 19.65 13.34
N CYS A 170 29.23 18.41 13.08
CA CYS A 170 30.11 17.23 13.11
C CYS A 170 31.14 17.19 11.97
N LEU A 171 30.83 17.79 10.81
CA LEU A 171 31.75 17.88 9.66
C LEU A 171 32.74 19.06 9.75
N ALA A 172 32.49 20.02 10.64
CA ALA A 172 33.31 21.21 10.83
C ALA A 172 34.33 21.10 11.99
N ALA A 173 34.37 19.97 12.70
CA ALA A 173 35.31 19.66 13.79
C ALA A 173 36.36 18.62 13.34
#